data_AF-A0A8D5ZE43-F1
#
_entry.id   AF-A0A8D5ZE43-F1
#
_cell.length_a   1.000
_cell.length_b   1.000
_cell.length_c   1.000
_cell.angle_alpha   90.00
_cell.angle_beta   90.00
_cell.angle_gamma   90.00
#
_symmetry.space_group_name_H-M   'P 1'
#
loop_
_entity.id
_entity.type
_entity.pdbx_description
1 polymer ?
#
loop_
_entity_poly.entity_id
_entity_poly.type
_entity_poly.pdbx_seq_one_letter_code
_entity_poly.pdbx_strand_id
1 'polypeptide(L)'
;MTEVSFTFHCSEDSLQFLYNYNLVNLESAFINGSKIIKLHTNNSRVSFENGRFFDPHNLIVKKGAEAEESIKDQLKNVKDIIIDGLNKASIEFDLPVSLIKRYVDDLSERPLNLKPTSYLDFEISEILLEINKVFFDRNLNMAGDVIPQRILKLFIKSKKGCTRLQIKEGSKTTLEYSEDCELWSEDSLKVLSIVSSLHPTIIEVKELLDYLKRVCRV
;
A
#
# COMPACT_ATOMS: atom_id res chain seq x y z
N MET A 1 -1.56 -21.62 -4.53
CA MET A 1 -2.31 -20.36 -4.64
C MET A 1 -1.29 -19.24 -4.65
N THR A 2 -1.33 -18.32 -5.61
CA THR A 2 -0.43 -17.14 -5.62
C THR A 2 -0.88 -16.20 -4.51
N GLU A 3 -0.02 -15.96 -3.53
CA GLU A 3 -0.31 -15.03 -2.44
C GLU A 3 -0.13 -13.58 -2.92
N VAL A 4 -1.02 -12.70 -2.49
CA VAL A 4 -0.94 -11.27 -2.79
C VAL A 4 0.03 -10.58 -1.83
N SER A 5 0.93 -9.77 -2.38
CA SER A 5 1.80 -8.86 -1.63
C SER A 5 1.61 -7.45 -2.15
N PHE A 6 1.54 -6.49 -1.23
CA PHE A 6 1.49 -5.09 -1.60
C PHE A 6 2.03 -4.17 -0.51
N THR A 7 2.41 -2.97 -0.93
CA THR A 7 2.72 -1.84 -0.07
C THR A 7 2.04 -0.63 -0.65
N PHE A 8 1.13 -0.03 0.08
CA PHE A 8 0.54 1.28 -0.21
C PHE A 8 1.05 2.26 0.84
N HIS A 9 1.82 3.25 0.41
CA HIS A 9 2.40 4.28 1.27
C HIS A 9 2.03 5.65 0.73
N CYS A 10 1.34 6.43 1.54
CA CYS A 10 0.92 7.78 1.21
C CYS A 10 1.37 8.73 2.31
N SER A 11 2.07 9.78 1.93
CA SER A 11 2.44 10.92 2.77
C SER A 11 2.05 12.22 2.07
N GLU A 12 2.24 13.38 2.71
CA GLU A 12 1.79 14.66 2.16
C GLU A 12 2.36 14.97 0.76
N ASP A 13 3.60 14.54 0.51
CA ASP A 13 4.38 14.84 -0.70
C ASP A 13 4.70 13.61 -1.56
N SER A 14 4.45 12.39 -1.06
CA SER A 14 4.75 11.16 -1.79
C SER A 14 3.63 10.12 -1.75
N LEU A 15 3.54 9.34 -2.83
CA LEU A 15 2.60 8.24 -2.97
C LEU A 15 3.30 7.08 -3.67
N GLN A 16 3.33 5.93 -3.01
CA GLN A 16 3.96 4.72 -3.51
C GLN A 16 2.99 3.55 -3.40
N PHE A 17 2.94 2.76 -4.47
CA PHE A 17 2.22 1.50 -4.51
C PHE A 17 3.08 0.43 -5.15
N LEU A 18 3.40 -0.59 -4.37
CA LEU A 18 4.04 -1.82 -4.83
C LEU A 18 3.01 -2.93 -4.75
N TYR A 19 2.91 -3.75 -5.79
CA TYR A 19 1.92 -4.81 -5.85
C TYR A 19 2.44 -6.02 -6.61
N ASN A 20 2.16 -7.22 -6.09
CA ASN A 20 2.50 -8.48 -6.72
C ASN A 20 1.41 -9.53 -6.48
N TYR A 21 0.80 -10.02 -7.57
CA TYR A 21 -0.19 -11.09 -7.55
C TYR A 21 -0.47 -11.63 -8.95
N ASN A 22 -0.71 -12.94 -9.09
CA ASN A 22 -1.08 -13.58 -10.37
C ASN A 22 -0.24 -13.15 -11.58
N LEU A 23 1.07 -13.02 -11.37
CA LEU A 23 2.05 -12.64 -12.41
C LEU A 23 1.92 -11.20 -12.90
N VAL A 24 1.14 -10.37 -12.18
CA VAL A 24 1.17 -8.92 -12.28
C VAL A 24 2.07 -8.38 -11.18
N ASN A 25 3.10 -7.65 -11.58
CA ASN A 25 3.93 -6.85 -10.70
C ASN A 25 3.82 -5.38 -11.13
N LEU A 26 3.39 -4.53 -10.20
CA LEU A 26 3.20 -3.11 -10.43
C LEU A 26 3.99 -2.34 -9.38
N GLU A 27 4.83 -1.43 -9.84
CA GLU A 27 5.45 -0.39 -9.02
C GLU A 27 4.93 0.95 -9.53
N SER A 28 4.37 1.76 -8.64
CA SER A 28 4.00 3.13 -8.93
C SER A 28 4.55 4.03 -7.83
N ALA A 29 5.21 5.10 -8.22
CA ALA A 29 5.79 6.07 -7.30
C ALA A 29 5.57 7.49 -7.84
N PHE A 30 5.06 8.35 -6.97
CA PHE A 30 5.02 9.78 -7.11
C PHE A 30 5.86 10.38 -5.99
N ILE A 31 7.07 10.85 -6.30
CA ILE A 31 8.02 11.38 -5.33
C ILE A 31 8.67 12.62 -5.92
N ASN A 32 8.66 13.73 -5.19
CA ASN A 32 9.32 14.98 -5.59
C ASN A 32 8.93 15.45 -7.02
N GLY A 33 7.65 15.32 -7.37
CA GLY A 33 7.11 15.68 -8.68
C GLY A 33 7.44 14.69 -9.82
N SER A 34 8.29 13.70 -9.56
CA SER A 34 8.60 12.62 -10.52
C SER A 34 7.56 11.52 -10.45
N LYS A 35 7.08 11.07 -11.61
CA LYS A 35 6.13 9.97 -11.75
C LYS A 35 6.80 8.79 -12.41
N ILE A 36 6.79 7.65 -11.73
CA ILE A 36 7.35 6.39 -12.21
C ILE A 36 6.27 5.33 -12.07
N ILE A 37 5.99 4.62 -13.16
CA ILE A 37 5.14 3.44 -13.16
C ILE A 37 5.91 2.35 -13.89
N LYS A 38 6.08 1.19 -13.27
CA LYS A 38 6.62 -0.01 -13.91
C LYS A 38 5.60 -1.10 -13.78
N LEU A 39 5.26 -1.72 -14.89
CA LEU A 39 4.29 -2.80 -14.94
C LEU A 39 4.89 -3.98 -15.67
N HIS A 40 4.98 -5.09 -14.95
CA HIS A 40 5.35 -6.38 -15.50
C HIS A 40 4.14 -7.31 -15.41
N THR A 41 3.80 -7.90 -16.54
CA THR A 41 2.81 -8.96 -16.68
C THR A 41 3.48 -10.17 -17.33
N ASN A 42 2.74 -11.26 -17.53
CA ASN A 42 3.24 -12.39 -18.33
C ASN A 42 3.63 -12.02 -19.76
N ASN A 43 2.95 -11.04 -20.35
CA ASN A 43 3.04 -10.75 -21.77
C ASN A 43 3.69 -9.39 -22.07
N SER A 44 3.88 -8.55 -21.05
CA SER A 44 4.39 -7.20 -21.23
C SER A 44 5.28 -6.79 -20.07
N ARG A 45 6.32 -6.03 -20.39
CA ARG A 45 7.17 -5.34 -19.43
C ARG A 45 7.30 -3.92 -19.91
N VAL A 46 6.62 -3.00 -19.25
CA VAL A 46 6.53 -1.59 -19.66
C VAL A 46 6.88 -0.67 -18.50
N SER A 47 7.40 0.51 -18.81
CA SER A 47 7.56 1.58 -17.83
C SER A 47 7.04 2.90 -18.37
N PHE A 48 6.62 3.76 -17.46
CA PHE A 48 6.18 5.10 -17.73
C PHE A 48 6.87 6.06 -16.76
N GLU A 49 7.64 6.99 -17.30
CA GLU A 49 8.45 7.92 -16.52
C GLU A 49 8.26 9.34 -17.05
N ASN A 50 7.72 10.23 -16.23
CA ASN A 50 7.57 11.66 -16.52
C ASN A 50 7.03 11.97 -17.93
N GLY A 51 5.96 11.28 -18.35
CA GLY A 51 5.31 11.50 -19.66
C GLY A 51 5.93 10.72 -20.83
N ARG A 52 6.82 9.77 -20.56
CA ARG A 52 7.40 8.86 -21.57
C ARG A 52 7.02 7.43 -21.26
N PHE A 53 6.58 6.70 -22.28
CA PHE A 53 6.25 5.28 -22.18
C PHE A 53 7.34 4.47 -22.89
N PHE A 54 7.82 3.42 -22.23
CA PHE A 54 8.85 2.52 -22.71
C PHE A 54 8.31 1.10 -22.73
N ASP A 55 8.37 0.47 -23.89
CA ASP A 55 8.13 -0.95 -24.07
C ASP A 55 9.40 -1.59 -24.64
N PRO A 56 10.30 -2.08 -23.77
CA PRO A 56 11.53 -2.74 -24.19
C PRO A 56 11.30 -4.02 -25.00
N HIS A 57 10.16 -4.71 -24.84
CA HIS A 57 9.90 -5.94 -25.59
C HIS A 57 9.68 -5.64 -27.07
N ASN A 58 8.92 -4.59 -27.36
CA ASN A 58 8.63 -4.16 -28.72
C ASN A 58 9.58 -3.05 -29.23
N LEU A 59 10.56 -2.64 -28.42
CA LEU A 59 11.47 -1.52 -28.70
C LEU A 59 10.75 -0.19 -29.01
N ILE A 60 9.62 0.05 -28.34
CA ILE A 60 8.78 1.23 -28.56
C ILE A 60 9.03 2.28 -27.47
N VAL A 61 9.16 3.53 -27.90
CA VAL A 61 9.16 4.70 -27.02
C VAL A 61 8.12 5.71 -27.49
N LYS A 62 7.15 6.03 -26.64
CA LYS A 62 6.13 7.05 -26.90
C LYS A 62 6.29 8.23 -25.94
N LYS A 63 5.77 9.40 -26.30
CA LYS A 63 5.86 10.63 -25.50
C LYS A 63 4.52 11.37 -25.46
N GLY A 64 4.30 12.15 -24.41
CA GLY A 64 3.13 13.04 -24.30
C GLY A 64 1.82 12.24 -24.22
N ALA A 65 0.79 12.70 -24.94
CA ALA A 65 -0.55 12.11 -24.89
C ALA A 65 -0.57 10.62 -25.29
N GLU A 66 0.19 10.23 -26.31
CA GLU A 66 0.27 8.82 -26.74
C GLU A 66 0.89 7.91 -25.68
N ALA A 67 1.88 8.43 -24.93
CA ALA A 67 2.47 7.71 -23.81
C ALA A 67 1.46 7.52 -22.68
N GLU A 68 0.68 8.57 -22.39
CA GLU A 68 -0.36 8.54 -21.37
C GLU A 68 -1.47 7.55 -21.72
N GLU A 69 -1.97 7.57 -22.95
CA GLU A 69 -2.97 6.61 -23.43
C GLU A 69 -2.44 5.17 -23.35
N SER A 70 -1.19 4.95 -23.78
CA SER A 70 -0.58 3.62 -23.74
C SER A 70 -0.45 3.07 -22.32
N ILE A 71 -0.01 3.87 -21.34
CA ILE A 71 0.08 3.39 -19.95
C ILE A 71 -1.32 3.19 -19.34
N LYS A 72 -2.30 4.04 -19.66
CA LYS A 72 -3.69 3.86 -19.21
C LYS A 72 -4.26 2.53 -19.69
N ASP A 73 -4.09 2.18 -20.96
CA ASP A 73 -4.55 0.91 -21.50
C ASP A 73 -3.91 -0.29 -20.80
N GLN A 74 -2.59 -0.23 -20.58
CA GLN A 74 -1.88 -1.27 -19.84
C GLN A 74 -2.39 -1.43 -18.40
N LEU A 75 -2.65 -0.32 -17.70
CA LEU A 75 -3.19 -0.33 -16.34
C LEU A 75 -4.65 -0.84 -16.28
N LYS A 76 -5.49 -0.43 -17.25
CA LYS A 76 -6.88 -0.91 -17.35
C LYS A 76 -6.93 -2.42 -17.57
N ASN A 77 -6.03 -2.97 -18.38
CA ASN A 77 -5.96 -4.41 -18.64
C ASN A 77 -5.61 -5.25 -17.40
N VAL A 78 -4.91 -4.69 -16.41
CA VAL A 78 -4.53 -5.41 -15.18
C VAL A 78 -5.36 -5.03 -13.96
N LYS A 79 -6.20 -4.00 -14.08
CA LYS A 79 -6.99 -3.44 -12.97
C LYS A 79 -7.79 -4.52 -12.23
N ASP A 80 -8.55 -5.33 -12.94
CA ASP A 80 -9.41 -6.35 -12.33
C ASP A 80 -8.61 -7.42 -11.57
N ILE A 81 -7.41 -7.75 -12.06
CA ILE A 81 -6.48 -8.67 -11.37
C ILE A 81 -6.00 -8.03 -10.07
N ILE A 82 -5.67 -6.73 -10.10
CA ILE A 82 -5.24 -5.99 -8.91
C ILE A 82 -6.36 -5.99 -7.87
N ILE A 83 -7.58 -5.65 -8.28
CA ILE A 83 -8.77 -5.60 -7.42
C ILE A 83 -9.10 -6.99 -6.84
N ASP A 84 -8.99 -8.07 -7.61
CA ASP A 84 -9.15 -9.45 -7.11
C ASP A 84 -8.14 -9.74 -5.98
N GLY A 85 -6.85 -9.45 -6.18
CA GLY A 85 -5.85 -9.67 -5.14
C GLY A 85 -6.10 -8.81 -3.88
N LEU A 86 -6.54 -7.56 -4.03
CA LEU A 86 -6.94 -6.72 -2.90
C LEU A 86 -8.15 -7.29 -2.15
N ASN A 87 -9.14 -7.84 -2.86
CA ASN A 87 -10.29 -8.50 -2.24
C ASN A 87 -9.87 -9.74 -1.44
N LYS A 88 -8.94 -10.54 -1.98
CA LYS A 88 -8.40 -11.71 -1.26
C LYS A 88 -7.70 -11.31 0.03
N ALA A 89 -6.83 -10.29 -0.03
CA ALA A 89 -6.20 -9.73 1.16
C ALA A 89 -7.22 -9.20 2.18
N SER A 90 -8.27 -8.53 1.71
CA SER A 90 -9.34 -8.00 2.55
C SER A 90 -10.07 -9.11 3.31
N ILE A 91 -10.37 -10.23 2.65
CA ILE A 91 -11.04 -11.38 3.28
C ILE A 91 -10.10 -12.08 4.28
N GLU A 92 -8.84 -12.28 3.91
CA GLU A 92 -7.87 -13.01 4.72
C GLU A 92 -7.49 -12.29 6.02
N PHE A 93 -7.34 -10.97 5.96
CA PHE A 93 -6.91 -10.15 7.10
C PHE A 93 -8.02 -9.27 7.71
N ASP A 94 -9.25 -9.40 7.22
CA ASP A 94 -10.38 -8.52 7.56
C ASP A 94 -10.00 -7.02 7.39
N LEU A 95 -9.13 -6.74 6.41
CA LEU A 95 -8.51 -5.45 6.20
C LEU A 95 -9.37 -4.59 5.25
N PRO A 96 -9.69 -3.33 5.60
CA PRO A 96 -10.30 -2.41 4.65
C PRO A 96 -9.28 -2.00 3.57
N VAL A 97 -9.63 -2.25 2.31
CA VAL A 97 -8.79 -1.96 1.13
C VAL A 97 -9.41 -0.92 0.19
N SER A 98 -10.50 -0.27 0.60
CA SER A 98 -11.23 0.73 -0.19
C SER A 98 -10.33 1.87 -0.66
N LEU A 99 -9.46 2.38 0.22
CA LEU A 99 -8.51 3.45 -0.11
C LEU A 99 -7.56 3.04 -1.24
N ILE A 100 -7.05 1.80 -1.18
CA ILE A 100 -6.14 1.25 -2.18
C ILE A 100 -6.89 1.00 -3.50
N LYS A 101 -8.13 0.50 -3.45
CA LYS A 101 -8.96 0.32 -4.65
C LYS A 101 -9.22 1.66 -5.36
N ARG A 102 -9.59 2.69 -4.60
CA ARG A 102 -9.76 4.05 -5.13
C ARG A 102 -8.48 4.59 -5.76
N TYR A 103 -7.32 4.34 -5.12
CA TYR A 103 -6.02 4.66 -5.71
C TYR A 103 -5.78 3.93 -7.04
N VAL A 104 -6.09 2.62 -7.12
CA VAL A 104 -5.94 1.83 -8.35
C VAL A 104 -6.87 2.35 -9.45
N ASP A 105 -8.11 2.71 -9.12
CA ASP A 105 -9.03 3.37 -10.04
C ASP A 105 -8.44 4.65 -10.61
N ASP A 106 -7.98 5.54 -9.71
CA ASP A 106 -7.36 6.80 -10.08
C ASP A 106 -6.09 6.61 -10.92
N LEU A 107 -5.24 5.64 -10.57
CA LEU A 107 -4.03 5.31 -11.31
C LEU A 107 -4.37 4.86 -12.74
N SER A 108 -5.43 4.06 -12.91
CA SER A 108 -5.86 3.55 -14.22
C SER A 108 -6.51 4.60 -15.12
N GLU A 109 -7.19 5.60 -14.56
CA GLU A 109 -7.88 6.64 -15.34
C GLU A 109 -7.05 7.92 -15.52
N ARG A 110 -6.24 8.28 -14.52
CA ARG A 110 -5.49 9.54 -14.44
C ARG A 110 -4.08 9.36 -13.85
N PRO A 111 -3.21 8.52 -14.45
CA PRO A 111 -1.88 8.21 -13.93
C PRO A 111 -0.97 9.45 -13.77
N LEU A 112 -1.23 10.50 -14.55
CA LEU A 112 -0.50 11.76 -14.46
C LEU A 112 -1.04 12.77 -13.45
N ASN A 113 -2.24 12.59 -12.90
CA ASN A 113 -2.90 13.61 -12.07
C ASN A 113 -3.24 13.09 -10.67
N LEU A 114 -2.40 12.19 -10.15
CA LEU A 114 -2.46 11.71 -8.77
C LEU A 114 -1.94 12.79 -7.82
N LYS A 115 -2.68 13.03 -6.74
CA LYS A 115 -2.31 13.95 -5.66
C LYS A 115 -2.32 13.19 -4.35
N PRO A 116 -1.19 13.05 -3.64
CA PRO A 116 -1.12 12.31 -2.37
C PRO A 116 -2.15 12.80 -1.34
N THR A 117 -2.31 14.12 -1.23
CA THR A 117 -3.28 14.77 -0.34
C THR A 117 -4.74 14.40 -0.61
N SER A 118 -5.08 13.80 -1.76
CA SER A 118 -6.43 13.28 -1.98
C SER A 118 -6.69 12.01 -1.16
N TYR A 119 -5.67 11.26 -0.77
CA TYR A 119 -5.78 10.00 -0.01
C TYR A 119 -5.50 10.16 1.49
N LEU A 120 -5.24 11.39 1.95
CA LEU A 120 -4.96 11.73 3.34
C LEU A 120 -6.02 12.69 3.87
N ASP A 121 -6.46 12.45 5.10
CA ASP A 121 -7.34 13.36 5.80
C ASP A 121 -6.57 14.49 6.47
N PHE A 122 -7.25 15.58 6.86
CA PHE A 122 -6.59 16.79 7.38
C PHE A 122 -5.74 16.55 8.64
N GLU A 123 -6.10 15.56 9.45
CA GLU A 123 -5.39 15.22 10.69
C GLU A 123 -4.31 14.15 10.50
N ILE A 124 -4.21 13.55 9.31
CA ILE A 124 -3.33 12.43 8.99
C ILE A 124 -2.29 12.87 7.97
N SER A 125 -1.01 12.79 8.34
CA SER A 125 0.10 13.14 7.46
C SER A 125 0.66 11.93 6.72
N GLU A 126 0.36 10.70 7.18
CA GLU A 126 0.89 9.48 6.56
C GLU A 126 0.01 8.26 6.82
N ILE A 127 -0.14 7.43 5.80
CA ILE A 127 -0.79 6.11 5.85
C ILE A 127 0.12 5.11 5.15
N LEU A 128 0.42 3.99 5.82
CA LEU A 128 1.13 2.85 5.25
C LEU A 128 0.31 1.58 5.49
N LEU A 129 -0.07 0.89 4.41
CA LEU A 129 -0.63 -0.46 4.45
C LEU A 129 0.31 -1.41 3.71
N GLU A 130 0.77 -2.44 4.39
CA GLU A 130 1.74 -3.39 3.84
C GLU A 130 1.29 -4.82 4.14
N ILE A 131 1.31 -5.67 3.12
CA ILE A 131 1.23 -7.13 3.27
C ILE A 131 2.41 -7.73 2.54
N ASN A 132 3.41 -8.20 3.29
CA ASN A 132 4.64 -8.74 2.74
C ASN A 132 5.05 -10.02 3.45
N LYS A 133 5.89 -10.84 2.78
CA LYS A 133 6.60 -11.96 3.41
C LYS A 133 7.88 -11.44 4.03
N VAL A 134 8.06 -11.72 5.32
CA VAL A 134 9.31 -11.49 6.04
C VAL A 134 9.91 -12.84 6.37
N PHE A 135 11.21 -12.94 6.16
CA PHE A 135 11.98 -14.16 6.30
C PHE A 135 12.69 -14.13 7.66
N PHE A 136 12.31 -15.05 8.56
CA PHE A 136 12.89 -15.13 9.91
C PHE A 136 13.87 -16.29 10.01
N ASP A 137 15.07 -16.02 10.52
CA ASP A 137 16.03 -17.07 10.86
C ASP A 137 15.49 -17.91 12.03
N ARG A 138 15.28 -19.21 11.77
CA ARG A 138 14.69 -20.17 12.72
C ARG A 138 15.62 -20.49 13.89
N ASN A 139 16.92 -20.28 13.72
CA ASN A 139 17.96 -20.53 14.70
C ASN A 139 19.05 -19.46 14.57
N LEU A 140 19.24 -18.63 15.61
CA LEU A 140 20.38 -17.71 15.71
C LEU A 140 21.75 -18.41 15.65
N ASN A 141 21.77 -19.75 15.79
CA ASN A 141 22.98 -20.57 15.84
C ASN A 141 23.21 -21.46 14.60
N MET A 142 22.35 -21.42 13.59
CA MET A 142 22.56 -22.13 12.31
C MET A 142 22.07 -21.26 11.15
N ALA A 143 23.00 -20.72 10.37
CA ALA A 143 22.69 -19.96 9.17
C ALA A 143 21.98 -20.87 8.14
N GLY A 144 20.82 -20.43 7.65
CA GLY A 144 20.18 -20.99 6.44
C GLY A 144 18.78 -21.57 6.60
N ASP A 145 18.27 -21.76 7.82
CA ASP A 145 16.92 -22.28 8.05
C ASP A 145 15.96 -21.09 8.27
N VAL A 146 15.33 -20.62 7.19
CA VAL A 146 14.52 -19.40 7.19
C VAL A 146 13.05 -19.73 6.99
N ILE A 147 12.18 -19.28 7.90
CA ILE A 147 10.72 -19.47 7.77
C ILE A 147 10.11 -18.19 7.20
N PRO A 148 9.47 -18.23 6.02
CA PRO A 148 8.68 -17.11 5.55
C PRO A 148 7.44 -16.96 6.44
N GLN A 149 7.24 -15.77 6.99
CA GLN A 149 6.02 -15.39 7.69
C GLN A 149 5.42 -14.18 7.00
N ARG A 150 4.11 -14.25 6.72
CA ARG A 150 3.38 -13.11 6.19
C ARG A 150 3.09 -12.12 7.31
N ILE A 151 3.37 -10.85 7.05
CA ILE A 151 3.12 -9.76 7.99
C ILE A 151 2.23 -8.73 7.32
N LEU A 152 1.09 -8.46 7.94
CA LEU A 152 0.32 -7.25 7.72
C LEU A 152 0.88 -6.15 8.63
N LYS A 153 1.18 -4.99 8.05
CA LYS A 153 1.44 -3.76 8.81
C LYS A 153 0.46 -2.68 8.37
N LEU A 154 -0.11 -1.98 9.34
CA LEU A 154 -0.87 -0.76 9.14
C LEU A 154 -0.26 0.31 10.03
N PHE A 155 0.18 1.42 9.44
CA PHE A 155 0.74 2.56 10.15
C PHE A 155 0.00 3.83 9.77
N ILE A 156 -0.27 4.66 10.76
CA ILE A 156 -0.91 5.96 10.60
C ILE A 156 -0.13 6.98 11.41
N LYS A 157 0.33 8.04 10.74
CA LYS A 157 0.90 9.23 11.37
C LYS A 157 -0.11 10.35 11.37
N SER A 158 -0.37 10.90 12.54
CA SER A 158 -1.33 11.98 12.72
C SER A 158 -0.73 13.10 13.55
N LYS A 159 -1.42 14.25 13.60
CA LYS A 159 -1.09 15.36 14.51
C LYS A 159 -1.21 14.98 16.00
N LYS A 160 -1.84 13.84 16.32
CA LYS A 160 -2.05 13.34 17.68
C LYS A 160 -1.07 12.23 18.09
N GLY A 161 -0.14 11.89 17.20
CA GLY A 161 0.81 10.80 17.37
C GLY A 161 0.71 9.76 16.26
N CYS A 162 1.51 8.72 16.43
CA CYS A 162 1.70 7.61 15.52
C CYS A 162 1.10 6.33 16.08
N THR A 163 0.47 5.55 15.22
CA THR A 163 -0.06 4.23 15.57
C THR A 163 0.39 3.20 14.56
N ARG A 164 0.72 2.00 15.05
CA ARG A 164 1.17 0.87 14.23
C ARG A 164 0.48 -0.40 14.68
N LEU A 165 -0.11 -1.09 13.73
CA LEU A 165 -0.66 -2.44 13.87
C LEU A 165 0.26 -3.39 13.10
N GLN A 166 0.63 -4.50 13.73
CA GLN A 166 1.29 -5.62 13.07
C GLN A 166 0.54 -6.92 13.35
N ILE A 167 0.18 -7.64 12.30
CA ILE A 167 -0.39 -8.99 12.40
C ILE A 167 0.56 -9.93 11.67
N LYS A 168 1.21 -10.83 12.42
CA LYS A 168 2.05 -11.89 11.83
C LYS A 168 1.22 -13.16 11.75
N GLU A 169 1.36 -13.88 10.64
CA GLU A 169 0.69 -15.17 10.46
C GLU A 169 1.02 -16.13 11.62
N GLY A 170 -0.03 -16.68 12.24
CA GLY A 170 0.10 -17.61 13.37
C GLY A 170 0.57 -16.98 14.70
N SER A 171 0.64 -15.65 14.81
CA SER A 171 1.07 -14.94 16.03
C SER A 171 -0.01 -13.99 16.56
N LYS A 172 0.23 -13.45 17.76
CA LYS A 172 -0.62 -12.40 18.34
C LYS A 172 -0.47 -11.10 17.56
N THR A 173 -1.57 -10.36 17.46
CA THR A 173 -1.60 -8.98 16.99
C THR A 173 -0.83 -8.07 17.94
N THR A 174 0.01 -7.20 17.38
CA THR A 174 0.76 -6.17 18.10
C THR A 174 0.21 -4.79 17.73
N LEU A 175 -0.10 -3.99 18.76
CA LEU A 175 -0.61 -2.62 18.62
C LEU A 175 0.32 -1.68 19.38
N GLU A 176 0.94 -0.76 18.64
CA GLU A 176 1.93 0.16 19.20
C GLU A 176 1.55 1.60 18.92
N TYR A 177 1.91 2.47 19.83
CA TYR A 177 1.82 3.91 19.67
C TYR A 177 3.19 4.56 19.85
N SER A 178 3.31 5.78 19.35
CA SER A 178 4.49 6.61 19.50
C SER A 178 4.08 8.09 19.40
N GLU A 179 4.66 8.95 20.23
CA GLU A 179 4.41 10.40 20.17
C GLU A 179 5.30 11.08 19.11
N ASP A 180 6.52 10.57 18.91
CA ASP A 180 7.54 11.09 17.99
C ASP A 180 7.67 10.26 16.69
N CYS A 181 6.99 9.12 16.61
CA CYS A 181 7.09 8.12 15.54
C CYS A 181 8.44 7.38 15.48
N GLU A 182 9.28 7.54 16.51
CA GLU A 182 10.61 6.90 16.63
C GLU A 182 10.60 5.85 17.74
N LEU A 183 10.12 6.21 18.91
CA LEU A 183 10.05 5.34 20.09
C LEU A 183 8.65 4.72 20.20
N TRP A 184 8.58 3.40 20.03
CA TRP A 184 7.33 2.65 20.00
C TRP A 184 7.08 1.92 21.31
N SER A 185 5.84 2.00 21.81
CA SER A 185 5.37 1.27 22.98
C SER A 185 4.09 0.49 22.67
N GLU A 186 4.00 -0.75 23.14
CA GLU A 186 2.81 -1.59 22.98
C GLU A 186 1.75 -1.22 24.03
N ASP A 187 0.67 -0.55 23.61
CA ASP A 187 -0.46 -0.16 24.46
C ASP A 187 -1.72 0.08 23.61
N SER A 188 -2.65 -0.88 23.65
CA SER A 188 -3.88 -0.81 22.86
C SER A 188 -4.83 0.31 23.28
N LEU A 189 -4.82 0.72 24.56
CA LEU A 189 -5.67 1.81 25.06
C LEU A 189 -5.17 3.16 24.55
N LYS A 190 -3.85 3.35 24.49
CA LYS A 190 -3.24 4.54 23.89
C LYS A 190 -3.49 4.62 22.40
N VAL A 191 -3.34 3.52 21.67
CA VAL A 191 -3.70 3.45 20.24
C VAL A 191 -5.18 3.81 20.05
N LEU A 192 -6.08 3.20 20.84
CA LEU A 192 -7.51 3.50 20.78
C LEU A 192 -7.82 4.98 21.06
N SER A 193 -7.14 5.58 22.05
CA SER A 193 -7.30 6.99 22.39
C SER A 193 -6.89 7.91 21.23
N ILE A 194 -5.76 7.63 20.58
CA ILE A 194 -5.29 8.41 19.42
C ILE A 194 -6.31 8.27 18.29
N VAL A 195 -6.62 7.05 17.87
CA VAL A 195 -7.50 6.78 16.71
C VAL A 195 -8.93 7.28 16.94
N SER A 196 -9.44 7.25 18.18
CA SER A 196 -10.77 7.76 18.52
C SER A 196 -10.85 9.28 18.54
N SER A 197 -9.70 9.97 18.66
CA SER A 197 -9.65 11.44 18.65
C SER A 197 -9.60 12.05 17.24
N LEU A 198 -9.43 11.21 16.21
CA LEU A 198 -9.38 11.61 14.81
C LEU A 198 -10.78 11.65 14.19
N HIS A 199 -11.06 12.69 13.41
CA HIS A 199 -12.36 12.94 12.78
C HIS A 199 -12.24 12.91 11.25
N PRO A 200 -12.18 11.71 10.64
CA PRO A 200 -11.99 11.58 9.21
C PRO A 200 -13.19 12.12 8.43
N THR A 201 -12.91 12.90 7.40
CA THR A 201 -13.84 13.37 6.36
C THR A 201 -13.85 12.45 5.13
N ILE A 202 -12.76 11.72 4.89
CA ILE A 202 -12.64 10.74 3.81
C ILE A 202 -13.16 9.38 4.28
N ILE A 203 -14.13 8.81 3.57
CA ILE A 203 -14.81 7.56 3.95
C ILE A 203 -13.81 6.40 4.03
N GLU A 204 -12.92 6.27 3.05
CA GLU A 204 -11.96 5.17 3.01
C GLU A 204 -10.93 5.25 4.16
N VAL A 205 -10.59 6.47 4.60
CA VAL A 205 -9.75 6.69 5.78
C VAL A 205 -10.52 6.34 7.05
N LYS A 206 -11.80 6.69 7.12
CA LYS A 206 -12.66 6.32 8.25
C LYS A 206 -12.71 4.80 8.45
N GLU A 207 -12.83 4.03 7.36
CA GLU A 207 -12.82 2.57 7.42
C GLU A 207 -11.51 2.02 8.04
N LEU A 208 -10.36 2.62 7.71
CA LEU A 208 -9.07 2.25 8.32
C LEU A 208 -9.02 2.55 9.82
N LEU A 209 -9.52 3.72 10.23
CA LEU A 209 -9.58 4.10 11.64
C LEU A 209 -10.56 3.21 12.43
N ASP A 210 -11.72 2.90 11.85
CA ASP A 210 -12.72 2.04 12.49
C ASP A 210 -12.21 0.58 12.59
N TYR A 211 -11.44 0.11 11.61
CA TYR A 211 -10.71 -1.16 11.69
C TYR A 211 -9.74 -1.17 12.88
N LEU A 212 -8.87 -0.15 13.02
CA LEU A 212 -7.96 -0.06 14.17
C LEU A 212 -8.71 -0.02 15.50
N LYS A 213 -9.80 0.74 15.61
CA LYS A 213 -10.64 0.77 16.83
C LYS A 213 -11.20 -0.60 17.17
N ARG A 214 -11.64 -1.38 16.18
CA ARG A 214 -12.15 -2.74 16.36
C ARG A 214 -11.05 -3.66 16.89
N VAL A 215 -9.86 -3.62 16.30
CA VAL A 215 -8.72 -4.44 16.71
C VAL A 215 -8.23 -4.10 18.12
N CYS A 216 -8.32 -2.83 18.55
CA CYS A 216 -7.94 -2.43 19.92
C CYS A 216 -8.87 -2.94 21.03
N ARG A 217 -10.09 -3.37 20.69
CA ARG A 217 -11.12 -3.83 21.65
C ARG A 217 -11.09 -5.33 21.90
N VAL A 218 -10.23 -6.07 21.20
CA VAL A 218 -10.02 -7.52 21.31
C VAL A 218 -8.85 -7.80 22.24
#